data_AF-A0A1Q9AMN1-F1
#
_entry.id   AF-A0A1Q9AMN1-F1
#
_cell.length_a   1.000
_cell.length_b   1.000
_cell.length_c   1.000
_cell.angle_alpha   90.00
_cell.angle_beta   90.00
_cell.angle_gamma   90.00
#
_symmetry.space_group_name_H-M   'P 1'
#
loop_
_entity.id
_entity.type
_entity.pdbx_description
1 polymer ?
#
loop_
_entity_poly.entity_id
_entity_poly.type
_entity_poly.pdbx_seq_one_letter_code
_entity_poly.pdbx_strand_id
1 'polypeptide(L)'
;MTLPADRETVSKAFATLDETNQMALRVLMQTPEGDEHLLDGLYHHLDAATKAKLLNTMKLEKLGTWLGENAPGRLQVRLMETARASQHPVYQAFRTGLSRTRALERAYQKTA
;
A
#
# COMPACT_ATOMS: atom_id res chain seq x y z
N MET A 1 -11.15 2.86 -16.50
CA MET A 1 -10.45 4.16 -16.38
C MET A 1 -9.13 3.89 -15.68
N THR A 2 -8.01 4.00 -16.39
CA THR A 2 -6.68 3.72 -15.83
C THR A 2 -6.19 4.95 -15.09
N LEU A 3 -5.66 4.76 -13.87
CA LEU A 3 -5.08 5.85 -13.10
C LEU A 3 -3.84 6.40 -13.84
N PRO A 4 -3.65 7.71 -13.98
CA PRO A 4 -2.35 8.27 -14.34
C PRO A 4 -1.27 7.70 -13.42
N ALA A 5 -0.18 7.18 -13.99
CA ALA A 5 0.93 6.58 -13.25
C ALA A 5 1.82 7.61 -12.52
N ASP A 6 1.23 8.74 -12.11
CA ASP A 6 1.88 9.79 -11.34
C ASP A 6 1.70 9.54 -9.83
N ARG A 7 2.77 9.77 -9.07
CA ARG A 7 2.83 9.48 -7.63
C ARG A 7 1.82 10.25 -6.79
N GLU A 8 1.49 11.49 -7.18
CA GLU A 8 0.53 12.32 -6.44
C GLU A 8 -0.89 11.77 -6.66
N THR A 9 -1.17 11.35 -7.89
CA THR A 9 -2.44 10.72 -8.24
C THR A 9 -2.63 9.40 -7.52
N VAL A 10 -1.60 8.55 -7.48
CA VAL A 10 -1.62 7.27 -6.73
C VAL A 10 -1.77 7.52 -5.23
N SER A 11 -1.06 8.50 -4.66
CA SER A 11 -1.17 8.87 -3.24
C SER A 11 -2.58 9.34 -2.86
N LYS A 12 -3.23 10.13 -3.74
CA LYS A 12 -4.63 10.54 -3.55
C LYS A 12 -5.58 9.35 -3.60
N ALA A 13 -5.34 8.39 -4.51
CA ALA A 13 -6.11 7.16 -4.58
C ALA A 13 -6.01 6.34 -3.28
N PHE A 14 -4.84 6.29 -2.65
CA PHE A 14 -4.67 5.67 -1.32
C PHE A 14 -5.38 6.43 -0.19
N ALA A 15 -5.44 7.76 -0.26
CA ALA A 15 -6.05 8.58 0.77
C ALA A 15 -7.58 8.42 0.86
N THR A 16 -8.25 8.18 -0.26
CA THR A 16 -9.71 7.95 -0.30
C THR A 16 -10.04 6.46 -0.24
N LEU A 17 -9.31 5.61 -0.97
CA LEU A 17 -9.47 4.16 -1.05
C LEU A 17 -10.93 3.71 -1.29
N ASP A 18 -11.71 4.51 -2.04
CA ASP A 18 -13.05 4.15 -2.50
C ASP A 18 -13.01 3.07 -3.58
N GLU A 19 -14.16 2.51 -3.94
CA GLU A 19 -14.27 1.40 -4.89
C GLU A 19 -13.64 1.71 -6.27
N THR A 20 -13.79 2.95 -6.76
CA THR A 20 -13.19 3.37 -8.04
C THR A 20 -11.67 3.37 -7.96
N ASN A 21 -11.12 3.95 -6.89
CA ASN A 21 -9.68 3.97 -6.67
C ASN A 21 -9.10 2.58 -6.39
N GLN A 22 -9.83 1.71 -5.70
CA GLN A 22 -9.45 0.32 -5.52
C GLN A 22 -9.36 -0.43 -6.86
N MET A 23 -10.34 -0.24 -7.75
CA MET A 23 -10.29 -0.83 -9.09
C MET A 23 -9.07 -0.31 -9.88
N ALA A 24 -8.83 1.00 -9.84
CA ALA A 24 -7.72 1.62 -10.55
C ALA A 24 -6.35 1.13 -10.03
N LEU A 25 -6.19 1.02 -8.71
CA LEU A 25 -4.99 0.48 -8.07
C LEU A 25 -4.78 -1.02 -8.41
N ARG A 26 -5.85 -1.82 -8.46
CA ARG A 26 -5.74 -3.23 -8.90
C ARG A 26 -5.26 -3.36 -10.34
N VAL A 27 -5.68 -2.46 -11.24
CA VAL A 27 -5.18 -2.41 -12.62
C VAL A 27 -3.69 -2.07 -12.62
N LEU A 28 -3.25 -1.13 -11.79
CA LEU A 28 -1.84 -0.76 -11.67
C LEU A 28 -0.98 -1.94 -11.21
N MET A 29 -1.48 -2.78 -10.29
CA MET A 29 -0.81 -4.00 -9.83
C MET A 29 -0.77 -5.15 -10.85
N GLN A 30 -1.22 -4.95 -12.10
CA GLN A 30 -1.18 -6.01 -13.11
C GLN A 30 0.19 -6.11 -13.79
N THR A 31 0.98 -5.04 -13.77
CA THR A 31 2.29 -4.98 -14.44
C THR A 31 3.43 -4.63 -13.47
N PRO A 32 4.66 -5.12 -13.70
CA PRO A 32 5.82 -4.73 -12.89
C PRO A 32 6.10 -3.22 -12.90
N GLU A 33 5.87 -2.54 -14.02
CA GLU A 33 6.05 -1.09 -14.12
C GLU A 33 5.04 -0.35 -13.23
N GLY A 34 3.79 -0.84 -13.21
CA GLY A 34 2.76 -0.30 -12.34
C GLY A 34 3.06 -0.51 -10.85
N ASP A 35 3.72 -1.63 -10.49
CA ASP A 35 4.17 -1.89 -9.13
C ASP A 35 5.14 -0.78 -8.61
N GLU A 36 6.03 -0.24 -9.47
CA GLU A 36 6.91 0.88 -9.10
C GLU A 36 6.12 2.16 -8.81
N HIS A 37 5.19 2.52 -9.70
CA HIS A 37 4.32 3.69 -9.52
C HIS A 37 3.45 3.57 -8.28
N LEU A 38 2.99 2.35 -7.99
CA LEU A 38 2.22 2.04 -6.80
C LEU A 38 3.04 2.27 -5.53
N LEU A 39 4.30 1.81 -5.50
CA LEU A 39 5.17 1.96 -4.36
C LEU A 39 5.59 3.42 -4.16
N ASP A 40 5.94 4.15 -5.22
CA ASP A 40 6.28 5.58 -5.11
C ASP A 40 5.09 6.38 -4.56
N GLY A 41 3.87 6.11 -5.06
CA GLY A 41 2.65 6.69 -4.52
C GLY A 41 2.38 6.31 -3.06
N LEU A 42 2.69 5.07 -2.65
CA LEU A 42 2.55 4.61 -1.28
C LEU A 42 3.54 5.31 -0.35
N TYR A 43 4.81 5.43 -0.76
CA TYR A 43 5.82 6.17 -0.02
C TYR A 43 5.41 7.64 0.14
N HIS A 44 4.94 8.27 -0.94
CA HIS A 44 4.45 9.64 -0.88
C HIS A 44 3.24 9.79 0.07
N HIS A 45 2.30 8.85 0.05
CA HIS A 45 1.16 8.82 0.96
C HIS A 45 1.58 8.71 2.43
N LEU A 46 2.48 7.77 2.74
CA LEU A 46 2.96 7.55 4.12
C LEU A 46 3.79 8.75 4.62
N ASP A 47 4.67 9.32 3.80
CA ASP A 47 5.42 10.53 4.13
C ASP A 47 4.50 11.72 4.41
N ALA A 48 3.50 11.95 3.56
CA ALA A 48 2.49 12.99 3.78
C ALA A 48 1.71 12.76 5.10
N ALA A 49 1.35 11.51 5.40
CA ALA A 49 0.69 11.15 6.66
C ALA A 49 1.59 11.37 7.89
N THR A 50 2.92 11.25 7.76
CA THR A 50 3.85 11.57 8.87
C THR A 50 3.86 13.05 9.22
N LYS A 51 3.57 13.92 8.25
CA LYS A 51 3.55 15.38 8.38
C LYS A 51 2.17 15.92 8.79
N ALA A 52 1.15 15.07 8.84
CA ALA A 52 -0.20 15.47 9.20
C ALA A 52 -0.31 15.83 10.69
N LYS A 53 -1.18 16.80 11.01
CA LYS A 53 -1.43 17.23 12.42
C LYS A 53 -2.03 16.11 13.28
N LEU A 54 -2.75 15.17 12.67
CA LEU A 54 -3.44 14.08 13.34
C LEU A 54 -3.13 12.75 12.65
N LEU A 55 -2.79 11.75 13.45
CA LEU A 55 -2.59 10.38 12.99
C LEU A 55 -3.93 9.68 12.75
N ASN A 56 -4.20 9.30 11.51
CA ASN A 56 -5.40 8.50 11.19
C ASN A 56 -5.08 7.00 11.15
N THR A 57 -4.84 6.42 12.32
CA THR A 57 -4.46 5.01 12.48
C THR A 57 -5.43 4.05 11.79
N MET A 58 -6.75 4.28 11.92
CA MET A 58 -7.75 3.40 11.31
C MET A 58 -7.67 3.39 9.78
N LYS A 59 -7.44 4.54 9.13
CA LYS A 59 -7.28 4.59 7.67
C LYS A 59 -6.01 3.88 7.23
N LEU A 60 -4.91 4.09 7.93
CA LEU A 60 -3.62 3.46 7.62
C LEU A 60 -3.66 1.93 7.80
N GLU A 61 -4.29 1.45 8.87
CA GLU A 61 -4.52 0.02 9.06
C GLU A 61 -5.41 -0.56 7.95
N LYS A 62 -6.51 0.12 7.59
CA LYS A 62 -7.37 -0.33 6.48
C LYS A 62 -6.62 -0.39 5.16
N LEU A 63 -5.78 0.60 4.87
CA LEU A 63 -4.92 0.61 3.68
C LEU A 63 -3.96 -0.58 3.69
N GLY A 64 -3.29 -0.84 4.81
CA GLY A 64 -2.40 -1.98 4.98
C GLY A 64 -3.12 -3.32 4.77
N THR A 65 -4.28 -3.50 5.38
CA THR A 65 -5.10 -4.71 5.20
C THR A 65 -5.50 -4.88 3.73
N TRP A 66 -6.00 -3.82 3.08
CA TRP A 66 -6.43 -3.90 1.70
C TRP A 66 -5.28 -4.27 0.75
N LEU A 67 -4.10 -3.67 0.92
CA LEU A 67 -2.92 -4.03 0.14
C LEU A 67 -2.46 -5.47 0.41
N GLY A 68 -2.51 -5.93 1.66
CA GLY A 68 -2.21 -7.33 1.98
C GLY A 68 -3.16 -8.31 1.28
N GLU A 69 -4.45 -8.01 1.21
CA GLU A 69 -5.44 -8.89 0.59
C GLU A 69 -5.40 -8.87 -0.95
N ASN A 70 -5.03 -7.74 -1.56
CA ASN A 70 -5.21 -7.52 -3.00
C ASN A 70 -3.90 -7.46 -3.78
N ALA A 71 -2.76 -7.16 -3.15
CA ALA A 71 -1.51 -7.06 -3.87
C ALA A 71 -0.96 -8.43 -4.26
N PRO A 72 -0.39 -8.57 -5.47
CA PRO A 72 0.20 -9.81 -5.93
C PRO A 72 1.40 -10.21 -5.05
N GLY A 73 1.69 -11.52 -4.98
CA GLY A 73 2.76 -12.04 -4.12
C GLY A 73 4.12 -11.37 -4.31
N ARG A 74 4.47 -11.01 -5.56
CA ARG A 74 5.72 -10.29 -5.89
C ARG A 74 5.84 -8.91 -5.21
N LEU A 75 4.71 -8.27 -4.90
CA LEU A 75 4.68 -6.97 -4.20
C LEU A 75 4.69 -7.12 -2.68
N GLN A 76 4.25 -8.25 -2.13
CA GLN A 76 4.09 -8.44 -0.68
C GLN A 76 5.40 -8.22 0.09
N VAL A 77 6.54 -8.68 -0.47
CA VAL A 77 7.87 -8.45 0.12
C VAL A 77 8.17 -6.96 0.20
N ARG A 78 8.02 -6.24 -0.92
CA ARG A 78 8.31 -4.80 -1.03
C ARG A 78 7.37 -3.93 -0.19
N LEU A 79 6.11 -4.34 -0.05
CA LEU A 79 5.15 -3.72 0.86
C LEU A 79 5.59 -3.86 2.32
N MET A 80 6.07 -5.04 2.71
CA MET A 80 6.59 -5.27 4.07
C MET A 80 7.89 -4.50 4.33
N GLU A 81 8.78 -4.38 3.35
CA GLU A 81 9.98 -3.54 3.42
C GLU A 81 9.60 -2.07 3.63
N THR A 82 8.67 -1.57 2.82
CA THR A 82 8.13 -0.21 2.92
C THR A 82 7.53 0.05 4.30
N ALA A 83 6.76 -0.92 4.82
CA ALA A 83 6.17 -0.85 6.16
C ALA A 83 7.20 -0.83 7.31
N ARG A 84 8.43 -1.30 7.05
CA ARG A 84 9.55 -1.34 8.02
C ARG A 84 10.57 -0.22 7.81
N ALA A 85 10.41 0.62 6.79
CA ALA A 85 11.35 1.67 6.44
C ALA A 85 11.50 2.76 7.54
N SER A 86 10.53 2.88 8.45
CA SER A 86 10.55 3.86 9.54
C SER A 86 9.88 3.33 10.80
N GLN A 87 10.31 3.85 11.95
CA GLN A 87 9.67 3.58 13.25
C GLN A 87 8.48 4.51 13.55
N HIS A 88 8.18 5.46 12.66
CA HIS A 88 7.10 6.43 12.86
C HIS A 88 5.72 5.74 13.03
N PRO A 89 4.82 6.23 13.90
CA PRO A 89 3.51 5.63 14.15
C PRO A 89 2.66 5.39 12.90
N VAL A 90 2.83 6.20 11.86
CA VAL A 90 2.17 6.01 10.55
C VAL A 90 2.56 4.69 9.90
N TYR A 91 3.87 4.41 9.84
CA TYR A 91 4.40 3.17 9.28
C TYR A 91 4.01 1.97 10.14
N GLN A 92 4.00 2.16 11.47
CA GLN A 92 3.52 1.12 12.40
C GLN A 92 2.05 0.78 12.16
N ALA A 93 1.17 1.77 12.02
CA ALA A 93 -0.26 1.57 11.74
C ALA A 93 -0.47 0.84 10.40
N PHE A 94 0.21 1.29 9.34
CA PHE A 94 0.19 0.62 8.05
C PHE A 94 0.65 -0.85 8.15
N ARG A 95 1.80 -1.09 8.80
CA ARG A 95 2.36 -2.43 9.02
C ARG A 95 1.42 -3.34 9.80
N THR A 96 0.72 -2.82 10.81
CA THR A 96 -0.25 -3.57 11.60
C THR A 96 -1.37 -4.10 10.71
N GLY A 97 -1.94 -3.27 9.84
CA GLY A 97 -2.94 -3.69 8.87
C GLY A 97 -2.40 -4.76 7.92
N LEU A 98 -1.24 -4.49 7.31
CA LEU A 98 -0.60 -5.41 6.37
C LEU A 98 -0.33 -6.80 6.99
N SER A 99 0.18 -6.82 8.22
CA SER A 99 0.55 -8.06 8.92
C SER A 99 -0.65 -8.93 9.30
N ARG A 100 -1.85 -8.34 9.52
CA ARG A 100 -3.08 -9.10 9.84
C ARG A 100 -3.48 -10.04 8.71
N THR A 101 -3.14 -9.72 7.47
CA THR A 101 -3.53 -10.51 6.29
C THR A 101 -2.70 -11.79 6.12
N ARG A 102 -1.51 -11.85 6.73
CA ARG A 102 -0.51 -12.90 6.52
C ARG A 102 -0.15 -13.11 5.04
N ALA A 103 -0.34 -12.08 4.20
CA ALA A 103 -0.18 -12.20 2.77
C ALA A 103 1.27 -12.48 2.33
N LEU A 104 2.24 -11.97 3.09
CA LEU A 104 3.66 -12.28 2.88
C LEU A 104 3.94 -13.78 3.07
N GLU A 105 3.41 -14.38 4.14
CA GLU A 105 3.59 -15.81 4.42
C GLU A 105 2.98 -16.67 3.29
N ARG A 106 1.79 -16.29 2.81
CA ARG A 106 1.13 -16.95 1.68
C ARG A 106 1.91 -16.81 0.37
N ALA A 107 2.54 -15.66 0.14
CA ALA A 107 3.35 -15.41 -1.05
C ALA A 107 4.57 -16.35 -1.10
N TYR A 108 5.28 -16.52 0.02
CA TYR A 108 6.40 -17.45 0.13
C TYR A 108 5.97 -18.91 -0.03
N GLN A 109 4.84 -19.33 0.53
CA GLN A 109 4.34 -20.71 0.40
C GLN A 109 4.00 -21.10 -1.04
N LYS A 110 3.61 -20.14 -1.90
CA LYS A 110 3.30 -20.41 -3.31
C LYS A 110 4.55 -20.56 -4.19
N THR A 111 5.71 -20.18 -3.68
CA THR A 111 7.00 -20.21 -4.41
C THR A 111 7.93 -21.34 -3.97
N ALA A 112 7.60 -22.06 -2.88
CA ALA A 112 8.30 -23.25 -2.40
C ALA A 112 7.64 -24.53 -2.89
#